data_AF-A0A833RAS8-F1
#
_entry.id   AF-A0A833RAS8-F1
#
_cell.length_a   1.000
_cell.length_b   1.000
_cell.length_c   1.000
_cell.angle_alpha   90.00
_cell.angle_beta   90.00
_cell.angle_gamma   90.00
#
_symmetry.space_group_name_H-M   'P 1'
#
loop_
_entity.id
_entity.type
_entity.pdbx_description
1 polymer ?
#
loop_
_entity_poly.entity_id
_entity_poly.type
_entity_poly.pdbx_seq_one_letter_code
_entity_poly.pdbx_strand_id
1 'polypeptide(L)'
;MLNMSRFLRRTFLLTAARTNAYATAAAASSDAVRKASNPLEELFEVERKTDDDKPVIYGRSWKACELRLKSWDDLNKLWYVLLKEKNMLMSQRQMLNSQNLYFPHPERISKVKKSMCRIKHVLTERAIAEPDPRRCAEMKKMINAL
;
A
#
# COMPACT_ATOMS: atom_id res chain seq x y z
N MET A 1 31.20 -60.03 -15.80
CA MET A 1 30.96 -59.87 -14.34
C MET A 1 32.31 -59.85 -13.65
N LEU A 2 32.85 -58.68 -13.33
CA LEU A 2 34.10 -58.52 -12.57
C LEU A 2 33.94 -57.29 -11.69
N ASN A 3 33.70 -57.54 -10.41
CA ASN A 3 33.55 -56.54 -9.37
C ASN A 3 34.91 -56.43 -8.69
N MET A 4 35.60 -55.30 -8.87
CA MET A 4 36.94 -55.07 -8.32
C MET A 4 36.90 -54.04 -7.19
N SER A 5 37.35 -54.51 -6.03
CA SER A 5 38.29 -53.82 -5.15
C SER A 5 37.75 -52.73 -4.22
N ARG A 6 37.54 -53.15 -2.97
CA ARG A 6 37.57 -52.30 -1.77
C ARG A 6 38.99 -51.75 -1.59
N PHE A 7 39.13 -50.43 -1.59
CA PHE A 7 40.36 -49.76 -1.17
C PHE A 7 40.16 -48.97 0.13
N LEU A 8 41.23 -49.01 0.92
CA LEU A 8 41.34 -48.65 2.32
C LEU A 8 41.06 -47.17 2.63
N ARG A 9 40.24 -47.00 3.66
CA ARG A 9 40.35 -46.07 4.81
C ARG A 9 41.63 -45.22 4.85
N ARG A 10 41.47 -43.89 4.73
CA ARG A 10 42.34 -42.90 5.40
C ARG A 10 41.51 -41.69 5.83
N THR A 11 41.18 -41.69 7.12
CA THR A 11 40.69 -40.55 7.89
C THR A 11 41.77 -39.47 7.94
N PHE A 12 41.45 -38.27 7.45
CA PHE A 12 42.14 -37.03 7.84
C PHE A 12 41.10 -36.11 8.49
N LEU A 13 41.23 -35.94 9.80
CA LEU A 13 40.46 -35.00 10.61
C LEU A 13 41.12 -33.63 10.46
N LEU A 14 40.40 -32.66 9.89
CA LEU A 14 40.71 -31.24 9.97
C LEU A 14 39.55 -30.55 10.69
N THR A 15 39.69 -30.39 12.00
CA THR A 15 38.82 -29.57 12.85
C THR A 15 39.10 -28.09 12.57
N ALA A 16 38.23 -27.43 11.80
CA ALA A 16 38.24 -25.98 11.69
C ALA A 16 37.51 -25.36 12.91
N ALA A 17 38.27 -24.68 13.76
CA ALA A 17 37.73 -23.89 14.85
C ALA A 17 36.89 -22.72 14.28
N ARG A 18 35.58 -22.71 14.54
CA ARG A 18 34.72 -21.54 14.32
C ARG A 18 34.96 -20.56 15.46
N THR A 19 35.59 -19.42 15.18
CA THR A 19 35.49 -18.24 16.03
C THR A 19 34.18 -17.52 15.70
N ASN A 20 33.27 -17.45 16.68
CA ASN A 20 32.06 -16.63 16.58
C ASN A 20 32.45 -15.16 16.76
N ALA A 21 32.70 -14.47 15.64
CA ALA A 21 32.68 -13.02 15.63
C ALA A 21 31.21 -12.56 15.64
N TYR A 22 30.81 -11.87 16.71
CA TYR A 22 29.54 -11.17 16.85
C TYR A 22 29.52 -10.00 15.85
N ALA A 23 29.11 -10.29 14.62
CA ALA A 23 28.83 -9.27 13.63
C ALA A 23 27.51 -8.58 13.99
N THR A 24 27.62 -7.34 14.45
CA THR A 24 26.57 -6.34 14.43
C THR A 24 26.13 -6.11 12.97
N ALA A 25 25.12 -6.84 12.53
CA ALA A 25 24.48 -6.66 11.23
C ALA A 25 22.96 -6.84 11.37
N ALA A 26 22.34 -5.97 12.16
CA ALA A 26 20.88 -5.82 12.25
C ALA A 26 20.45 -4.47 11.65
N ALA A 27 20.93 -4.19 10.45
CA ALA A 27 20.44 -3.11 9.59
C ALA A 27 20.37 -3.65 8.16
N ALA A 28 19.41 -4.53 7.91
CA ALA A 28 19.07 -5.00 6.58
C ALA A 28 17.54 -4.94 6.40
N SER A 29 17.12 -3.81 5.84
CA SER A 29 16.02 -3.70 4.87
C SER A 29 14.77 -4.57 5.10
N SER A 30 13.75 -3.97 5.72
CA SER A 30 12.34 -4.41 5.65
C SER A 30 11.72 -4.27 4.25
N ASP A 31 12.52 -4.26 3.18
CA ASP A 31 12.08 -4.17 1.78
C ASP A 31 12.00 -5.54 1.09
N ALA A 32 12.43 -6.61 1.75
CA ALA A 32 12.39 -7.96 1.22
C ALA A 32 11.08 -8.68 1.60
N VAL A 33 9.97 -8.33 0.93
CA VAL A 33 8.93 -9.23 0.34
C VAL A 33 7.91 -8.31 -0.35
N ARG A 34 8.26 -7.70 -1.49
CA ARG A 34 7.23 -7.36 -2.49
C ARG A 34 7.27 -8.48 -3.51
N LYS A 35 6.34 -9.43 -3.39
CA LYS A 35 6.04 -10.39 -4.47
C LYS A 35 5.93 -9.56 -5.75
N ALA A 36 6.56 -10.01 -6.84
CA ALA A 36 6.40 -9.40 -8.16
C ALA A 36 4.94 -9.59 -8.59
N SER A 37 4.08 -8.74 -8.05
CA SER A 37 2.64 -8.67 -8.28
C SER A 37 2.46 -7.92 -9.59
N ASN A 38 1.61 -8.45 -10.46
CA ASN A 38 1.25 -7.77 -11.68
C ASN A 38 0.66 -6.40 -11.31
N PRO A 39 1.12 -5.26 -11.86
CA PRO A 39 0.59 -3.94 -11.51
C PRO A 39 -0.92 -3.81 -11.68
N LEU A 40 -1.54 -4.63 -12.55
CA LEU A 40 -2.99 -4.66 -12.75
C LEU A 40 -3.75 -5.29 -11.57
N GLU A 41 -3.09 -6.08 -10.72
CA GLU A 41 -3.70 -6.68 -9.53
C GLU A 41 -4.17 -5.60 -8.54
N GLU A 42 -3.58 -4.40 -8.55
CA GLU A 42 -4.03 -3.27 -7.70
C GLU A 42 -5.46 -2.81 -8.01
N LEU A 43 -5.99 -3.13 -9.20
CA LEU A 43 -7.36 -2.77 -9.59
C LEU A 43 -8.42 -3.75 -9.07
N PHE A 44 -8.00 -4.88 -8.50
CA PHE A 44 -8.89 -5.96 -8.07
C PHE A 44 -8.65 -6.35 -6.61
N GLU A 45 -9.69 -6.83 -5.93
CA GLU A 45 -9.54 -7.39 -4.58
C GLU A 45 -9.01 -8.82 -4.70
N VAL A 46 -7.69 -8.99 -4.87
CA VAL A 46 -7.04 -10.29 -5.09
C VAL A 46 -7.17 -11.22 -3.88
N GLU A 47 -7.22 -10.67 -2.66
CA GLU A 47 -7.17 -11.47 -1.42
C GLU A 47 -8.53 -11.74 -0.76
N ARG A 48 -9.61 -11.07 -1.18
CA ARG A 48 -10.91 -11.22 -0.51
C ARG A 48 -11.80 -12.23 -1.22
N LYS A 49 -11.84 -13.46 -0.68
CA LYS A 49 -12.90 -14.43 -0.97
C LYS A 49 -14.22 -13.88 -0.42
N THR A 50 -15.24 -13.79 -1.27
CA THR A 50 -16.60 -13.38 -0.90
C THR A 50 -17.37 -14.46 -0.11
N ASP A 51 -16.72 -15.58 0.18
CA ASP A 51 -17.31 -16.83 0.71
C ASP A 51 -17.21 -16.95 2.24
N ASP A 52 -16.55 -16.00 2.91
CA ASP A 52 -16.54 -15.96 4.38
C ASP A 52 -17.83 -15.27 4.87
N ASP A 53 -18.70 -16.00 5.58
CA ASP A 53 -19.98 -15.56 6.18
C ASP A 53 -19.88 -14.37 7.16
N LYS A 54 -18.70 -13.78 7.33
CA LYS A 54 -18.47 -12.65 8.24
C LYS A 54 -18.75 -11.33 7.52
N PRO A 55 -19.65 -10.48 8.03
CA PRO A 55 -19.88 -9.17 7.43
C PRO A 55 -18.60 -8.34 7.48
N VAL A 56 -18.11 -7.93 6.30
CA VAL A 56 -16.91 -7.10 6.18
C VAL A 56 -17.24 -5.69 6.67
N ILE A 57 -16.67 -5.30 7.81
CA ILE A 57 -16.89 -3.98 8.40
C ILE A 57 -15.91 -2.99 7.78
N TYR A 58 -16.42 -2.10 6.92
CA TYR A 58 -15.63 -0.98 6.40
C TYR A 58 -15.62 0.19 7.37
N GLY A 59 -14.43 0.71 7.63
CA GLY A 59 -14.23 1.85 8.51
C GLY A 59 -14.91 3.16 8.08
N ARG A 60 -14.59 4.22 8.83
CA ARG A 60 -15.14 5.57 8.68
C ARG A 60 -14.25 6.44 7.78
N SER A 61 -14.85 7.44 7.13
CA SER A 61 -14.13 8.49 6.36
C SER A 61 -13.30 9.43 7.26
N TRP A 62 -12.17 9.95 6.76
CA TRP A 62 -11.28 10.86 7.48
C TRP A 62 -11.97 12.15 7.94
N LYS A 63 -11.76 12.63 9.17
CA LYS A 63 -12.28 13.94 9.65
C LYS A 63 -11.34 15.05 9.21
N ALA A 64 -11.87 16.25 8.96
CA ALA A 64 -11.05 17.42 8.66
C ALA A 64 -10.05 17.73 9.79
N CYS A 65 -10.48 17.63 11.06
CA CYS A 65 -9.60 17.87 12.21
C CYS A 65 -8.38 16.93 12.24
N GLU A 66 -8.55 15.65 11.87
CA GLU A 66 -7.46 14.68 11.80
C GLU A 66 -6.47 15.02 10.67
N LEU A 67 -6.99 15.49 9.53
CA LEU A 67 -6.19 15.85 8.36
C LEU A 67 -5.41 17.15 8.56
N ARG A 68 -5.92 18.10 9.35
CA ARG A 68 -5.24 19.36 9.65
C ARG A 68 -3.90 19.17 10.36
N LEU A 69 -3.75 18.08 11.12
CA LEU A 69 -2.53 17.75 11.86
C LEU A 69 -1.46 17.06 11.01
N LYS A 70 -1.73 16.75 9.73
CA LYS A 70 -0.80 15.99 8.86
C LYS A 70 0.05 16.89 7.98
N SER A 71 1.27 16.44 7.67
CA SER A 71 2.16 17.15 6.75
C SER A 71 1.61 17.16 5.32
N TRP A 72 2.15 18.02 4.45
CA TRP A 72 1.75 18.04 3.03
C TRP A 72 2.07 16.69 2.34
N ASP A 73 3.23 16.11 2.64
CA ASP A 73 3.65 14.83 2.07
C ASP A 73 2.75 13.66 2.52
N ASP A 74 2.35 13.62 3.79
CA ASP A 74 1.40 12.61 4.29
C ASP A 74 0.03 12.74 3.63
N LEU A 75 -0.46 13.97 3.43
CA LEU A 75 -1.73 14.21 2.74
C LEU A 75 -1.64 13.80 1.26
N ASN A 76 -0.52 14.04 0.61
CA ASN A 76 -0.27 13.62 -0.76
C ASN A 76 -0.20 12.09 -0.89
N LYS A 77 0.54 11.41 0.00
CA LYS A 77 0.56 9.94 0.07
C LYS A 77 -0.84 9.37 0.32
N LEU A 78 -1.58 9.95 1.26
CA LEU A 78 -2.96 9.56 1.55
C LEU A 78 -3.88 9.77 0.34
N TRP A 79 -3.70 10.86 -0.41
CA TRP A 79 -4.43 11.09 -1.66
C TRP A 79 -4.25 9.94 -2.64
N TYR A 80 -3.01 9.48 -2.86
CA TYR A 80 -2.74 8.35 -3.76
C TYR A 80 -3.29 7.03 -3.25
N VAL A 81 -3.25 6.77 -1.94
CA VAL A 81 -3.90 5.60 -1.34
C VAL A 81 -5.41 5.61 -1.61
N LEU A 82 -6.06 6.75 -1.39
CA LEU A 82 -7.49 6.92 -1.68
C LEU A 82 -7.80 6.85 -3.17
N LEU A 83 -6.90 7.31 -4.02
CA LEU A 83 -7.06 7.26 -5.47
C LEU A 83 -6.99 5.82 -5.99
N LYS A 84 -6.05 5.01 -5.49
CA LYS A 84 -5.95 3.58 -5.81
C LYS A 84 -7.22 2.85 -5.37
N GLU A 85 -7.68 3.07 -4.13
CA GLU A 85 -8.93 2.52 -3.63
C GLU A 85 -10.14 2.93 -4.49
N LYS A 86 -10.23 4.20 -4.87
CA LYS A 86 -11.31 4.70 -5.75
C LYS A 86 -11.29 3.99 -7.10
N ASN A 87 -10.10 3.83 -7.70
CA ASN A 87 -9.95 3.19 -9.00
C ASN A 87 -10.33 1.70 -8.93
N MET A 88 -9.86 0.99 -7.91
CA MET A 88 -10.23 -0.40 -7.63
C MET A 88 -11.77 -0.55 -7.49
N LEU A 89 -12.42 0.29 -6.69
CA LEU A 89 -13.88 0.23 -6.49
C LEU A 89 -14.66 0.55 -7.77
N MET A 90 -14.17 1.47 -8.60
CA MET A 90 -14.81 1.80 -9.88
C MET A 90 -14.70 0.64 -10.87
N SER A 91 -13.53 0.01 -10.96
CA SER A 91 -13.31 -1.18 -11.79
C SER A 91 -14.25 -2.33 -11.38
N GLN A 92 -14.33 -2.62 -10.07
CA GLN A 92 -15.22 -3.65 -9.54
C GLN A 92 -16.70 -3.34 -9.81
N ARG A 93 -17.12 -2.09 -9.58
CA ARG A 93 -18.50 -1.67 -9.85
C ARG A 93 -18.85 -1.83 -11.33
N GLN A 94 -17.95 -1.46 -12.23
CA GLN A 94 -18.17 -1.60 -13.67
C GLN A 94 -18.24 -3.07 -14.08
N MET A 95 -17.36 -3.91 -13.54
CA MET A 95 -17.34 -5.36 -13.78
C MET A 95 -18.65 -6.01 -13.32
N LEU A 96 -19.09 -5.77 -12.09
CA LEU A 96 -20.34 -6.33 -11.57
C LEU A 96 -21.55 -5.82 -12.36
N ASN A 97 -21.56 -4.53 -12.71
CA ASN A 97 -22.62 -3.96 -13.55
C ASN A 97 -22.68 -4.62 -14.93
N SER A 98 -21.54 -4.95 -15.54
CA SER A 98 -21.50 -5.66 -16.84
C SER A 98 -22.00 -7.10 -16.75
N GLN A 99 -21.96 -7.70 -15.55
CA GLN A 99 -22.46 -9.03 -15.26
C GLN A 99 -23.88 -9.00 -14.66
N ASN A 100 -24.53 -7.82 -14.63
CA ASN A 100 -25.83 -7.57 -13.96
C ASN A 100 -25.86 -7.99 -12.48
N LEU A 101 -24.73 -7.92 -11.79
CA LEU A 101 -24.60 -8.19 -10.36
C LEU A 101 -24.62 -6.90 -9.54
N TYR A 102 -25.13 -7.00 -8.31
CA TYR A 102 -25.17 -5.87 -7.38
C TYR A 102 -23.80 -5.58 -6.80
N PHE A 103 -23.43 -4.29 -6.71
CA PHE A 103 -22.17 -3.87 -6.10
C PHE A 103 -22.24 -3.96 -4.57
N PRO A 104 -21.44 -4.83 -3.92
CA PRO A 104 -21.44 -4.93 -2.48
C PRO A 104 -20.89 -3.64 -1.87
N HIS A 105 -21.60 -3.07 -0.91
CA HIS A 105 -21.16 -1.92 -0.09
C HIS A 105 -20.89 -0.62 -0.89
N PRO A 106 -21.92 -0.04 -1.53
CA PRO A 106 -21.80 1.22 -2.30
C PRO A 106 -21.36 2.43 -1.47
N GLU A 107 -21.50 2.38 -0.15
CA GLU A 107 -21.10 3.46 0.76
C GLU A 107 -19.59 3.69 0.80
N ARG A 108 -18.77 2.69 0.43
CA ARG A 108 -17.30 2.81 0.36
C ARG A 108 -16.88 3.93 -0.58
N ILE A 109 -17.47 3.99 -1.77
CA ILE A 109 -17.16 5.02 -2.79
C ILE A 109 -17.43 6.42 -2.20
N SER A 110 -18.56 6.57 -1.52
CA SER A 110 -18.94 7.83 -0.86
C SER A 110 -17.98 8.21 0.28
N LYS A 111 -17.51 7.24 1.08
CA LYS A 111 -16.54 7.47 2.16
C LYS A 111 -15.17 7.90 1.62
N VAL A 112 -14.71 7.30 0.53
CA VAL A 112 -13.45 7.66 -0.16
C VAL A 112 -13.55 9.07 -0.73
N LYS A 113 -14.60 9.37 -1.51
CA LYS A 113 -14.84 10.71 -2.09
C LYS A 113 -14.92 11.80 -1.02
N LYS A 114 -15.61 11.53 0.11
CA LYS A 114 -15.67 12.47 1.24
C LYS A 114 -14.30 12.75 1.84
N SER A 115 -13.45 11.73 1.97
CA SER A 115 -12.09 11.89 2.49
C SER A 115 -11.23 12.72 1.53
N MET A 116 -11.28 12.44 0.22
CA MET A 116 -10.59 13.23 -0.81
C MET A 116 -11.03 14.70 -0.81
N CYS A 117 -12.33 14.97 -0.74
CA CYS A 117 -12.87 16.33 -0.66
C CYS A 117 -12.34 17.09 0.58
N ARG A 118 -12.26 16.41 1.74
CA ARG A 118 -11.71 17.02 2.96
C ARG A 118 -10.21 17.30 2.86
N ILE A 119 -9.43 16.47 2.16
CA ILE A 119 -8.02 16.74 1.88
C ILE A 119 -7.89 18.03 1.07
N LYS A 120 -8.65 18.16 -0.04
CA LYS A 120 -8.67 19.40 -0.84
C LYS A 120 -9.06 20.60 0.02
N HIS A 121 -10.08 20.46 0.85
CA HIS A 121 -10.52 21.53 1.74
C HIS A 121 -9.42 22.00 2.69
N VAL A 122 -8.76 21.07 3.41
CA VAL A 122 -7.67 21.41 4.34
C VAL A 122 -6.47 22.02 3.63
N LEU A 123 -6.13 21.54 2.43
CA LEU A 123 -5.06 22.15 1.63
C LEU A 123 -5.42 23.57 1.18
N THR A 124 -6.68 23.81 0.81
CA THR A 124 -7.18 25.14 0.46
C THR A 124 -7.18 26.09 1.66
N GLU A 125 -7.58 25.62 2.85
CA GLU A 125 -7.46 26.39 4.11
C GLU A 125 -6.01 26.86 4.32
N ARG A 126 -5.03 25.95 4.16
CA ARG A 126 -3.60 26.28 4.29
C ARG A 126 -3.15 27.28 3.23
N ALA A 127 -3.55 27.10 1.98
CA ALA A 127 -3.22 28.03 0.91
C ALA A 127 -3.78 29.44 1.16
N ILE A 128 -4.96 29.57 1.77
CA ILE A 128 -5.53 30.88 2.14
C ILE A 128 -4.77 31.52 3.31
N ALA A 129 -4.23 30.71 4.22
CA ALA A 129 -3.44 31.19 5.35
C ALA A 129 -2.01 31.62 4.96
N GLU A 130 -1.52 31.26 3.77
CA GLU A 130 -0.21 31.71 3.28
C GLU A 130 -0.22 33.22 2.99
N PRO A 131 0.70 34.00 3.58
CA PRO A 131 0.72 35.45 3.41
C PRO A 131 1.26 35.90 2.05
N ASP A 132 2.15 35.11 1.43
CA ASP A 132 2.71 35.43 0.11
C ASP A 132 1.69 35.10 -1.00
N PRO A 133 1.23 36.11 -1.77
CA PRO A 133 0.28 35.89 -2.87
C PRO A 133 0.79 34.93 -3.95
N ARG A 134 2.10 34.89 -4.21
CA ARG A 134 2.68 34.01 -5.24
C ARG A 134 2.58 32.56 -4.82
N ARG A 135 3.06 32.25 -3.61
CA ARG A 135 3.00 30.92 -3.01
C ARG A 135 1.55 30.43 -2.86
N CYS A 136 0.64 31.31 -2.42
CA CYS A 136 -0.79 31.02 -2.36
C CYS A 136 -1.35 30.58 -3.73
N ALA A 137 -1.01 31.30 -4.80
CA ALA A 137 -1.46 30.99 -6.16
C ALA A 137 -0.90 29.65 -6.65
N GLU A 138 0.37 29.36 -6.40
CA GLU A 138 0.99 28.07 -6.73
C GLU A 138 0.33 26.91 -5.99
N MET A 139 0.09 27.05 -4.68
CA MET A 139 -0.61 26.04 -3.89
C MET A 139 -2.01 25.78 -4.42
N LYS A 140 -2.79 26.84 -4.71
CA LYS A 140 -4.13 26.68 -5.31
C LYS A 140 -4.08 25.97 -6.65
N LYS A 141 -3.10 26.28 -7.50
CA LYS A 141 -2.88 25.59 -8.77
C LYS A 141 -2.61 24.10 -8.57
N MET A 142 -1.73 23.75 -7.63
CA MET A 142 -1.44 22.35 -7.30
C MET A 142 -2.68 21.62 -6.76
N ILE A 143 -3.44 22.23 -5.85
CA ILE A 143 -4.64 21.64 -5.25
C ILE A 143 -5.72 21.35 -6.29
N ASN A 144 -5.88 22.24 -7.28
CA ASN A 144 -6.84 22.05 -8.36
C ASN A 144 -6.41 20.98 -9.37
N ALA A 145 -5.09 20.74 -9.47
CA ALA A 145 -4.53 19.69 -10.33
C ALA A 145 -4.60 18.29 -9.72
N LEU A 146 -4.79 18.17 -8.39
CA LEU A 146 -5.05 16.88 -7.71
C LEU A 146 -6.39 16.28 -8.14
#